data_AF-A0A938F988-F1
#
_entry.id   AF-A0A938F988-F1
#
_cell.length_a   1.000
_cell.length_b   1.000
_cell.length_c   1.000
_cell.angle_alpha   90.00
_cell.angle_beta   90.00
_cell.angle_gamma   90.00
#
_symmetry.space_group_name_H-M   'P 1'
#
loop_
_entity.id
_entity.type
_entity.pdbx_description
1 polymer ?
#
loop_
_entity_poly.entity_id
_entity_poly.type
_entity_poly.pdbx_seq_one_letter_code
_entity_poly.pdbx_strand_id
1 'polypeptide(L)'
;MQLLRRLIVCSLASAVPLLAACSASRATPSEGTLAGIGRIPGAAASAGVVTVSGVRAMVPGVEGPVLGVNSVGNRLLVVGDSILAGTAARYGGALCSALVPLGWQVAVEAEAGRMVDFGRTVVRDRITEGWDAAVVFLGTNYGGNEKTYETDLGRIVDSLAPRPTLLLTATLHKPPISQVNRVIRTVAARSPHVSVLDWGSASAQNGVLNRDNVHPTEAGRALLVASIAAAVGTAPAGAGKCLPALYTDDSLVTGADPGSILPATTVTLPAGVPAQGDPRQSTTTVADAIGPATGVPTVNTAPAVTSTVATAG
;
A
#
# COMPACT_ATOMS: atom_id res chain seq x y z
N MET A 1 -26.48 75.38 27.02
CA MET A 1 -27.66 75.04 27.84
C MET A 1 -27.68 73.53 27.98
N GLN A 2 -27.24 72.93 29.10
CA GLN A 2 -28.05 72.65 30.30
C GLN A 2 -29.41 72.04 29.88
N LEU A 3 -29.79 70.80 30.22
CA LEU A 3 -30.01 70.33 31.59
C LEU A 3 -30.19 68.79 31.67
N LEU A 4 -29.70 68.24 32.79
CA LEU A 4 -30.25 67.22 33.73
C LEU A 4 -31.04 65.99 33.22
N ARG A 5 -30.61 64.75 33.54
CA ARG A 5 -30.78 63.94 34.80
C ARG A 5 -32.21 63.41 35.07
N ARG A 6 -32.34 62.07 35.10
CA ARG A 6 -32.88 61.17 36.18
C ARG A 6 -33.25 59.79 35.57
N LEU A 7 -32.48 58.72 35.78
CA LEU A 7 -32.54 57.74 36.88
C LEU A 7 -33.94 57.17 37.16
N ILE A 8 -34.21 55.96 36.67
CA ILE A 8 -34.96 54.92 37.39
C ILE A 8 -34.20 53.60 37.20
N VAL A 9 -33.66 53.09 38.32
CA VAL A 9 -33.17 51.73 38.50
C VAL A 9 -34.35 50.92 39.03
N CYS A 10 -34.70 49.82 38.37
CA CYS A 10 -35.48 48.75 38.98
C CYS A 10 -34.81 47.41 38.68
N SER A 11 -34.30 46.83 39.75
CA SER A 11 -33.60 45.55 39.83
C SER A 11 -34.53 44.39 39.49
N LEU A 12 -34.07 43.46 38.66
CA LEU A 12 -34.54 42.08 38.64
C LEU A 12 -33.33 41.19 38.38
N ALA A 13 -32.77 40.68 39.48
CA ALA A 13 -31.83 39.58 39.47
C ALA A 13 -32.58 38.32 39.01
N SER A 14 -32.07 37.66 37.99
CA SER A 14 -32.47 36.30 37.64
C SER A 14 -31.20 35.48 37.42
N ALA A 15 -31.01 34.55 38.34
CA ALA A 15 -29.88 33.65 38.43
C ALA A 15 -29.78 32.78 37.18
N VAL A 16 -28.60 32.79 36.55
CA VAL A 16 -28.23 31.84 35.50
C VAL A 16 -27.64 30.61 36.19
N PRO A 17 -28.23 29.41 36.05
CA PRO A 17 -27.56 28.19 36.53
C PRO A 17 -26.37 27.88 35.62
N LEU A 18 -25.17 27.80 36.23
CA LEU A 18 -24.00 27.18 35.61
C LEU A 18 -24.31 25.70 35.37
N LEU A 19 -24.58 25.34 34.11
CA LEU A 19 -24.46 23.97 33.66
C LEU A 19 -22.97 23.64 33.60
N ALA A 20 -22.52 22.81 34.54
CA ALA A 20 -21.22 22.15 34.48
C ALA A 20 -21.14 21.32 33.19
N ALA A 21 -20.40 21.80 32.21
CA ALA A 21 -20.06 21.04 31.03
C ALA A 21 -19.10 19.92 31.47
N CYS A 22 -19.60 18.69 31.58
CA CYS A 22 -18.74 17.52 31.54
C CYS A 22 -18.02 17.54 30.19
N SER A 23 -16.72 17.84 30.20
CA SER A 23 -15.84 17.62 29.07
C SER A 23 -15.73 16.11 28.80
N ALA A 24 -16.74 15.55 28.14
CA ALA A 24 -16.59 14.29 27.46
C ALA A 24 -15.64 14.55 26.30
N SER A 25 -14.37 14.17 26.46
CA SER A 25 -13.43 14.02 25.36
C SER A 25 -14.09 13.10 24.33
N ARG A 26 -14.67 13.69 23.28
CA ARG A 26 -15.06 12.94 22.08
C ARG A 26 -13.77 12.36 21.53
N ALA A 27 -13.51 11.09 21.85
CA ALA A 27 -12.63 10.28 21.05
C ALA A 27 -13.18 10.34 19.63
N THR A 28 -12.45 10.99 18.73
CA THR A 28 -12.66 10.85 17.30
C THR A 28 -12.62 9.35 17.00
N PRO A 29 -13.66 8.77 16.37
CA PRO A 29 -13.58 7.37 15.98
C PRO A 29 -12.41 7.25 15.00
N SER A 30 -11.34 6.60 15.42
CA SER A 30 -10.34 6.11 14.47
C SER A 30 -11.06 5.09 13.59
N GLU A 31 -11.20 5.40 12.31
CA GLU A 31 -11.75 4.50 11.31
C GLU A 31 -11.15 3.09 11.47
N GLY A 32 -12.02 2.09 11.66
CA GLY A 32 -11.66 0.68 11.54
C GLY A 32 -11.49 -0.14 12.84
N THR A 33 -11.74 0.42 14.03
CA THR A 33 -11.71 -0.36 15.29
C THR A 33 -12.98 -0.17 16.11
N LEU A 34 -13.77 -1.24 16.26
CA LEU A 34 -14.78 -1.35 17.32
C LEU A 34 -14.08 -1.78 18.61
N ALA A 35 -14.37 -1.09 19.72
CA ALA A 35 -13.75 -1.36 21.01
C ALA A 35 -13.94 -2.84 21.41
N GLY A 36 -12.83 -3.55 21.61
CA GLY A 36 -12.82 -4.92 22.14
C GLY A 36 -12.79 -6.07 21.13
N ILE A 37 -12.91 -5.82 19.82
CA ILE A 37 -12.88 -6.90 18.79
C ILE A 37 -11.68 -6.86 17.84
N GLY A 38 -10.75 -5.90 18.00
CA GLY A 38 -9.67 -5.70 17.02
C GLY A 38 -10.20 -5.15 15.68
N ARG A 39 -9.35 -5.08 14.66
CA ARG A 39 -9.72 -4.53 13.34
C ARG A 39 -10.70 -5.45 12.60
N ILE A 40 -11.70 -4.87 11.95
CA ILE A 40 -12.64 -5.60 11.08
C ILE A 40 -11.89 -6.01 9.80
N PRO A 41 -11.88 -7.30 9.41
CA PRO A 41 -11.36 -7.72 8.11
C PRO A 41 -12.07 -6.96 6.98
N GLY A 42 -11.31 -6.21 6.17
CA GLY A 42 -11.84 -5.42 5.05
C GLY A 42 -11.96 -3.90 5.29
N ALA A 43 -11.66 -3.38 6.49
CA ALA A 43 -11.43 -1.94 6.64
C ALA A 43 -10.08 -1.59 5.99
N ALA A 44 -10.07 -0.68 5.00
CA ALA A 44 -8.88 -0.22 4.31
C ALA A 44 -7.82 0.19 5.34
N ALA A 45 -6.80 -0.65 5.54
CA ALA A 45 -5.67 -0.26 6.32
C ALA A 45 -4.88 0.72 5.43
N SER A 46 -4.92 2.00 5.75
CA SER A 46 -4.10 3.02 5.09
C SER A 46 -3.70 4.05 6.12
N ALA A 47 -2.53 3.83 6.72
CA ALA A 47 -1.86 4.82 7.56
C ALA A 47 -0.34 4.65 7.47
N GLY A 48 0.18 4.43 6.27
CA GLY A 48 1.61 4.49 5.98
C GLY A 48 1.98 5.88 5.45
N VAL A 49 3.12 6.41 5.88
CA VAL A 49 3.72 7.62 5.29
C VAL A 49 5.12 7.27 4.78
N VAL A 50 5.40 7.64 3.54
CA VAL A 50 6.73 7.55 2.93
C VAL A 50 7.33 8.95 2.93
N THR A 51 8.55 9.07 3.46
CA THR A 51 9.31 10.33 3.40
C THR A 51 10.64 10.06 2.70
N VAL A 52 10.83 10.63 1.51
CA VAL A 52 12.04 10.48 0.69
C VAL A 52 12.36 11.82 0.05
N SER A 53 13.62 12.23 0.11
CA SER A 53 14.10 13.49 -0.50
C SER A 53 13.26 14.72 -0.12
N GLY A 54 12.82 14.78 1.15
CA GLY A 54 11.98 15.86 1.69
C GLY A 54 10.50 15.81 1.29
N VAL A 55 10.10 14.88 0.42
CA VAL A 55 8.71 14.66 0.03
C VAL A 55 8.06 13.68 0.99
N ARG A 56 6.96 14.12 1.64
CA ARG A 56 6.14 13.30 2.53
C ARG A 56 4.84 12.93 1.82
N ALA A 57 4.64 11.65 1.55
CA ALA A 57 3.46 11.14 0.87
C ALA A 57 2.76 10.02 1.66
N MET A 58 1.44 10.01 1.62
CA MET A 58 0.59 9.00 2.24
C MET A 58 0.42 7.80 1.30
N VAL A 59 0.57 6.60 1.84
CA VAL A 59 0.28 5.35 1.15
C VAL A 59 -1.24 5.22 0.97
N PRO A 60 -1.75 5.01 -0.26
CA PRO A 60 -3.18 4.84 -0.50
C PRO A 60 -3.69 3.53 0.11
N GLY A 61 -4.99 3.49 0.38
CA GLY A 61 -5.68 2.24 0.72
C GLY A 61 -5.78 1.28 -0.46
N VAL A 62 -6.09 0.03 -0.13
CA VAL A 62 -6.39 -1.03 -1.10
C VAL A 62 -7.89 -1.32 -1.02
N GLU A 63 -8.55 -1.33 -2.18
CA GLU A 63 -9.91 -1.80 -2.34
C GLU A 63 -9.86 -3.33 -2.56
N GLY A 64 -10.13 -4.11 -1.51
CA GLY A 64 -10.06 -5.58 -1.54
C GLY A 64 -9.03 -6.17 -0.59
N PRO A 65 -8.90 -7.51 -0.54
CA PRO A 65 -7.98 -8.18 0.37
C PRO A 65 -6.49 -8.04 -0.02
N VAL A 66 -5.62 -8.05 0.98
CA VAL A 66 -4.17 -8.16 0.78
C VAL A 66 -3.83 -9.50 0.13
N LEU A 67 -3.00 -9.50 -0.93
CA LEU A 67 -2.78 -10.69 -1.78
C LEU A 67 -2.20 -11.88 -1.00
N GLY A 68 -1.21 -11.64 -0.13
CA GLY A 68 -0.52 -12.69 0.62
C GLY A 68 -1.43 -13.50 1.54
N VAL A 69 -2.56 -12.93 1.99
CA VAL A 69 -3.57 -13.63 2.80
C VAL A 69 -4.29 -14.71 1.99
N ASN A 70 -4.45 -14.50 0.69
CA ASN A 70 -5.23 -15.36 -0.20
C ASN A 70 -4.38 -16.17 -1.18
N SER A 71 -3.05 -15.98 -1.17
CA SER A 71 -2.16 -16.71 -2.05
C SER A 71 -1.83 -18.08 -1.45
N VAL A 72 -1.61 -19.07 -2.32
CA VAL A 72 -1.25 -20.45 -1.92
C VAL A 72 0.26 -20.69 -1.91
N GLY A 73 1.03 -19.74 -2.42
CA GLY A 73 2.48 -19.81 -2.55
C GLY A 73 3.09 -18.43 -2.60
N ASN A 74 4.33 -18.31 -3.08
CA ASN A 74 5.09 -17.08 -3.00
C ASN A 74 5.64 -16.59 -4.34
N ARG A 75 5.18 -17.11 -5.48
CA ARG A 75 5.58 -16.63 -6.80
C ARG A 75 4.66 -15.50 -7.28
N LEU A 76 5.22 -14.30 -7.41
CA LEU A 76 4.50 -13.10 -7.83
C LEU A 76 4.90 -12.70 -9.25
N LEU A 77 3.94 -12.71 -10.17
CA LEU A 77 4.11 -12.15 -11.51
C LEU A 77 3.72 -10.68 -11.49
N VAL A 78 4.67 -9.79 -11.77
CA VAL A 78 4.42 -8.36 -11.88
C VAL A 78 4.45 -7.98 -13.35
N VAL A 79 3.37 -7.40 -13.85
CA VAL A 79 3.18 -7.01 -15.26
C VAL A 79 2.94 -5.51 -15.34
N GLY A 80 3.68 -4.80 -16.18
CA GLY A 80 3.42 -3.37 -16.33
C GLY A 80 4.07 -2.65 -17.51
N ASP A 81 3.90 -1.33 -17.49
CA ASP A 81 4.45 -0.40 -18.47
C ASP A 81 5.70 0.35 -17.92
N SER A 82 6.00 1.54 -18.44
CA SER A 82 7.16 2.34 -18.05
C SER A 82 7.23 2.62 -16.54
N ILE A 83 6.08 2.76 -15.87
CA ILE A 83 6.06 3.08 -14.44
C ILE A 83 6.60 1.91 -13.61
N LEU A 84 6.18 0.67 -13.90
CA LEU A 84 6.73 -0.51 -13.23
C LEU A 84 8.11 -0.89 -13.75
N ALA A 85 8.40 -0.67 -15.03
CA ALA A 85 9.73 -0.84 -15.61
C ALA A 85 10.77 -0.08 -14.78
N GLY A 86 10.49 1.17 -14.40
CA GLY A 86 11.36 1.98 -13.55
C GLY A 86 11.61 1.44 -12.14
N THR A 87 10.97 0.34 -11.73
CA THR A 87 11.21 -0.36 -10.45
C THR A 87 11.96 -1.70 -10.62
N ALA A 88 12.18 -2.14 -11.86
CA ALA A 88 12.78 -3.41 -12.19
C ALA A 88 14.29 -3.46 -11.87
N ALA A 89 14.87 -4.66 -11.84
CA ALA A 89 16.28 -4.89 -11.50
C ALA A 89 17.25 -4.04 -12.33
N ARG A 90 16.96 -3.85 -13.62
CA ARG A 90 17.77 -3.04 -14.54
C ARG A 90 17.78 -1.53 -14.21
N TYR A 91 16.90 -1.08 -13.32
CA TYR A 91 16.79 0.29 -12.83
C TYR A 91 16.91 0.38 -11.30
N GLY A 92 17.71 -0.50 -10.70
CA GLY A 92 18.01 -0.50 -9.26
C GLY A 92 17.11 -1.42 -8.42
N GLY A 93 16.14 -2.10 -9.02
CA GLY A 93 15.45 -3.23 -8.39
C GLY A 93 14.65 -2.90 -7.13
N ALA A 94 14.10 -1.68 -7.05
CA ALA A 94 13.38 -1.20 -5.87
C ALA A 94 12.20 -2.12 -5.49
N LEU A 95 11.46 -2.65 -6.49
CA LEU A 95 10.32 -3.51 -6.21
C LEU A 95 10.74 -4.87 -5.63
N CYS A 96 11.76 -5.51 -6.21
CA CYS A 96 12.34 -6.72 -5.64
C CYS A 96 12.90 -6.47 -4.23
N SER A 97 13.59 -5.34 -4.02
CA SER A 97 14.17 -4.99 -2.72
C SER A 97 13.11 -4.86 -1.62
N ALA A 98 11.89 -4.45 -1.97
CA ALA A 98 10.78 -4.37 -1.04
C ALA A 98 10.08 -5.71 -0.79
N LEU A 99 9.91 -6.52 -1.84
CA LEU A 99 9.07 -7.73 -1.79
C LEU A 99 9.83 -9.02 -1.43
N VAL A 100 11.12 -9.11 -1.74
CA VAL A 100 11.96 -10.26 -1.38
C VAL A 100 12.04 -10.47 0.14
N PRO A 101 12.25 -9.42 0.96
CA PRO A 101 12.20 -9.56 2.43
C PRO A 101 10.83 -10.00 2.95
N LEU A 102 9.75 -9.75 2.19
CA LEU A 102 8.39 -10.21 2.50
C LEU A 102 8.14 -11.66 2.05
N GLY A 103 9.16 -12.37 1.56
CA GLY A 103 9.08 -13.77 1.18
C GLY A 103 8.70 -14.03 -0.27
N TRP A 104 8.48 -12.99 -1.09
CA TRP A 104 8.04 -13.18 -2.49
C TRP A 104 9.19 -13.49 -3.46
N GLN A 105 8.93 -14.46 -4.34
CA GLN A 105 9.69 -14.70 -5.56
C GLN A 105 9.08 -13.88 -6.70
N VAL A 106 9.72 -12.77 -7.07
CA VAL A 106 9.13 -11.74 -7.92
C VAL A 106 9.79 -11.74 -9.29
N ALA A 107 9.00 -11.83 -10.36
CA ALA A 107 9.44 -11.44 -11.70
C ALA A 107 8.73 -10.17 -12.14
N VAL A 108 9.50 -9.17 -12.58
CA VAL A 108 8.99 -7.87 -13.04
C VAL A 108 9.04 -7.81 -14.56
N GLU A 109 7.93 -8.22 -15.19
CA GLU A 109 7.72 -8.15 -16.63
C GLU A 109 7.10 -6.80 -17.00
N ALA A 110 7.94 -5.80 -17.12
CA ALA A 110 7.52 -4.45 -17.43
C ALA A 110 8.49 -3.78 -18.41
N GLU A 111 7.92 -3.17 -19.44
CA GLU A 111 8.64 -2.50 -20.52
C GLU A 111 8.02 -1.13 -20.80
N ALA A 112 8.87 -0.16 -21.13
CA ALA A 112 8.44 1.18 -21.43
C ALA A 112 7.55 1.25 -22.69
N GLY A 113 6.55 2.13 -22.66
CA GLY A 113 5.63 2.34 -23.79
C GLY A 113 4.59 1.23 -24.01
N ARG A 114 4.61 0.15 -23.23
CA ARG A 114 3.64 -0.95 -23.37
C ARG A 114 2.21 -0.53 -23.04
N MET A 115 1.27 -1.04 -23.83
CA MET A 115 -0.17 -0.90 -23.63
C MET A 115 -0.74 -2.18 -22.98
N VAL A 116 -2.06 -2.25 -22.81
CA VAL A 116 -2.72 -3.38 -22.11
C VAL A 116 -2.52 -4.74 -22.80
N ASP A 117 -2.38 -4.78 -24.11
CA ASP A 117 -2.18 -6.00 -24.90
C ASP A 117 -0.87 -6.72 -24.55
N PHE A 118 0.15 -5.98 -24.11
CA PHE A 118 1.38 -6.54 -23.57
C PHE A 118 1.12 -7.51 -22.41
N GLY A 119 0.19 -7.18 -21.52
CA GLY A 119 -0.15 -8.07 -20.40
C GLY A 119 -0.72 -9.41 -20.87
N ARG A 120 -1.42 -9.44 -22.00
CA ARG A 120 -1.88 -10.70 -22.61
C ARG A 120 -0.72 -11.53 -23.14
N THR A 121 0.30 -10.89 -23.69
CA THR A 121 1.54 -11.55 -24.15
C THR A 121 2.28 -12.17 -22.98
N VAL A 122 2.52 -11.39 -21.92
CA VAL A 122 3.20 -11.88 -20.70
C VAL A 122 2.45 -13.07 -20.08
N VAL A 123 1.13 -12.94 -19.88
CA VAL A 123 0.34 -14.00 -19.27
C VAL A 123 0.31 -15.25 -20.16
N ARG A 124 0.10 -15.11 -21.48
CA ARG A 124 0.15 -16.25 -22.42
C ARG A 124 1.45 -17.03 -22.28
N ASP A 125 2.58 -16.33 -22.22
CA ASP A 125 3.89 -16.97 -22.29
C ASP A 125 4.35 -17.54 -20.95
N ARG A 126 3.87 -16.98 -19.83
CA ARG A 126 4.42 -17.27 -18.50
C ARG A 126 3.47 -17.90 -17.52
N ILE A 127 2.16 -17.96 -17.78
CA ILE A 127 1.18 -18.41 -16.78
C ILE A 127 1.43 -19.86 -16.29
N THR A 128 2.07 -20.68 -17.12
CA THR A 128 2.42 -22.08 -16.82
C THR A 128 3.62 -22.23 -15.88
N GLU A 129 4.33 -21.16 -15.52
CA GLU A 129 5.48 -21.20 -14.61
C GLU A 129 5.10 -21.31 -13.12
N GLY A 130 3.82 -21.52 -12.81
CA GLY A 130 3.35 -21.77 -11.44
C GLY A 130 3.26 -20.51 -10.57
N TRP A 131 2.80 -19.38 -11.12
CA TRP A 131 2.56 -18.17 -10.34
C TRP A 131 1.43 -18.34 -9.32
N ASP A 132 1.56 -17.71 -8.16
CA ASP A 132 0.62 -17.81 -7.04
C ASP A 132 -0.18 -16.51 -6.81
N ALA A 133 0.31 -15.40 -7.33
CA ALA A 133 -0.34 -14.09 -7.32
C ALA A 133 0.17 -13.22 -8.47
N ALA A 134 -0.53 -12.13 -8.77
CA ALA A 134 -0.11 -11.18 -9.80
C ALA A 134 -0.33 -9.71 -9.41
N VAL A 135 0.51 -8.83 -9.94
CA VAL A 135 0.31 -7.38 -9.94
C VAL A 135 0.26 -6.92 -11.38
N VAL A 136 -0.75 -6.14 -11.76
CA VAL A 136 -0.90 -5.59 -13.11
C VAL A 136 -1.04 -4.08 -13.02
N PHE A 137 -0.10 -3.37 -13.64
CA PHE A 137 -0.15 -1.93 -13.81
C PHE A 137 0.08 -1.55 -15.28
N LEU A 138 -1.00 -1.60 -16.03
CA LEU A 138 -1.06 -1.21 -17.44
C LEU A 138 -2.19 -0.21 -17.61
N GLY A 139 -2.00 0.79 -18.46
CA GLY A 139 -3.03 1.80 -18.73
C GLY A 139 -2.50 3.22 -18.83
N THR A 140 -1.22 3.45 -18.51
CA THR A 140 -0.55 4.74 -18.73
C THR A 140 -0.54 5.08 -20.22
N ASN A 141 -0.17 4.10 -21.06
CA ASN A 141 -0.17 4.20 -22.52
C ASN A 141 -1.53 3.84 -23.12
N TYR A 142 -2.57 4.58 -22.72
CA TYR A 142 -3.93 4.32 -23.18
C TYR A 142 -4.17 4.80 -24.62
N GLY A 143 -4.67 3.90 -25.47
CA GLY A 143 -4.95 4.14 -26.89
C GLY A 143 -6.27 4.85 -27.20
N GLY A 144 -7.02 5.27 -26.17
CA GLY A 144 -8.28 6.01 -26.35
C GLY A 144 -9.51 5.17 -26.69
N ASN A 145 -9.43 3.84 -26.58
CA ASN A 145 -10.56 2.94 -26.80
C ASN A 145 -10.91 2.14 -25.53
N GLU A 146 -12.00 2.53 -24.87
CA GLU A 146 -12.40 2.00 -23.56
C GLU A 146 -12.79 0.52 -23.66
N LYS A 147 -13.48 0.15 -24.75
CA LYS A 147 -13.92 -1.23 -25.00
C LYS A 147 -12.76 -2.17 -25.27
N THR A 148 -11.78 -1.75 -26.07
CA THR A 148 -10.56 -2.54 -26.29
C THR A 148 -9.81 -2.72 -24.97
N TYR A 149 -9.66 -1.65 -24.20
CA TYR A 149 -9.00 -1.72 -22.90
C TYR A 149 -9.71 -2.66 -21.91
N GLU A 150 -11.05 -2.58 -21.80
CA GLU A 150 -11.84 -3.50 -20.97
C GLU A 150 -11.70 -4.95 -21.44
N THR A 151 -11.74 -5.18 -22.75
CA THR A 151 -11.61 -6.54 -23.31
C THR A 151 -10.26 -7.15 -22.97
N ASP A 152 -9.18 -6.41 -23.15
CA ASP A 152 -7.84 -6.95 -22.91
C ASP A 152 -7.53 -7.07 -21.41
N LEU A 153 -7.94 -6.11 -20.59
CA LEU A 153 -7.78 -6.20 -19.14
C LEU A 153 -8.60 -7.36 -18.55
N GLY A 154 -9.85 -7.54 -19.00
CA GLY A 154 -10.69 -8.67 -18.62
C GLY A 154 -10.02 -10.00 -18.93
N ARG A 155 -9.48 -10.17 -20.16
CA ARG A 155 -8.76 -11.39 -20.56
C ARG A 155 -7.52 -11.67 -19.71
N ILE A 156 -6.79 -10.64 -19.30
CA ILE A 156 -5.65 -10.78 -18.38
C ILE A 156 -6.14 -11.33 -17.04
N VAL A 157 -7.15 -10.69 -16.45
CA VAL A 157 -7.71 -11.07 -15.14
C VAL A 157 -8.32 -12.47 -15.16
N ASP A 158 -9.03 -12.83 -16.23
CA ASP A 158 -9.62 -14.16 -16.41
C ASP A 158 -8.54 -15.24 -16.50
N SER A 159 -7.44 -14.97 -17.22
CA SER A 159 -6.33 -15.90 -17.37
C SER A 159 -5.53 -16.09 -16.07
N LEU A 160 -5.51 -15.06 -15.21
CA LEU A 160 -4.88 -15.11 -13.91
C LEU A 160 -5.72 -15.86 -12.87
N ALA A 161 -7.04 -15.93 -13.06
CA ALA A 161 -7.96 -16.60 -12.13
C ALA A 161 -7.54 -18.06 -11.87
N PRO A 162 -7.71 -18.56 -10.63
CA PRO A 162 -8.26 -17.87 -9.44
C PRO A 162 -7.20 -17.11 -8.61
N ARG A 163 -6.00 -16.83 -9.14
CA ARG A 163 -4.88 -16.27 -8.36
C ARG A 163 -5.20 -14.85 -7.88
N PRO A 164 -4.91 -14.50 -6.60
CA PRO A 164 -5.02 -13.13 -6.14
C PRO A 164 -4.28 -12.15 -7.06
N THR A 165 -4.99 -11.13 -7.52
CA THR A 165 -4.49 -10.17 -8.50
C THR A 165 -4.68 -8.75 -8.00
N LEU A 166 -3.61 -7.95 -8.00
CA LEU A 166 -3.65 -6.52 -7.70
C LEU A 166 -3.66 -5.72 -9.00
N LEU A 167 -4.69 -4.91 -9.22
CA LEU A 167 -4.72 -3.91 -10.29
C LEU A 167 -4.37 -2.53 -9.74
N LEU A 168 -3.59 -1.75 -10.49
CA LEU A 168 -3.27 -0.37 -10.14
C LEU A 168 -4.02 0.59 -11.07
N THR A 169 -4.68 1.61 -10.51
CA THR A 169 -5.25 2.72 -11.30
C THR A 169 -4.14 3.59 -11.90
N ALA A 170 -4.38 4.19 -13.07
CA ALA A 170 -3.43 5.06 -13.74
C ALA A 170 -3.53 6.52 -13.28
N THR A 171 -2.40 7.23 -13.34
CA THR A 171 -2.31 8.68 -13.06
C THR A 171 -3.18 9.49 -14.02
N LEU A 172 -4.03 10.38 -13.48
CA LEU A 172 -4.97 11.22 -14.23
C LEU A 172 -4.27 12.42 -14.91
N HIS A 173 -3.32 12.15 -15.81
CA HIS A 173 -2.54 13.16 -16.52
C HIS A 173 -3.26 13.75 -17.76
N LYS A 174 -4.35 13.12 -18.20
CA LYS A 174 -5.20 13.60 -19.30
C LYS A 174 -6.64 13.08 -19.16
N PRO A 175 -7.66 13.79 -19.69
CA PRO A 175 -9.07 13.43 -19.47
C PRO A 175 -9.45 11.99 -19.83
N PRO A 176 -8.97 11.40 -20.95
CA PRO A 176 -9.32 10.03 -21.31
C PRO A 176 -8.87 8.95 -20.31
N ILE A 177 -7.88 9.20 -19.44
CA ILE A 177 -7.43 8.22 -18.44
C ILE A 177 -8.51 7.93 -17.38
N SER A 178 -9.48 8.82 -17.21
CA SER A 178 -10.65 8.52 -16.38
C SER A 178 -11.41 7.26 -16.86
N GLN A 179 -11.39 6.96 -18.17
CA GLN A 179 -11.96 5.74 -18.74
C GLN A 179 -11.20 4.50 -18.26
N VAL A 180 -9.86 4.53 -18.30
CA VAL A 180 -8.97 3.47 -17.82
C VAL A 180 -9.29 3.13 -16.36
N ASN A 181 -9.35 4.14 -15.49
CA ASN A 181 -9.57 3.93 -14.06
C ASN A 181 -10.99 3.41 -13.74
N ARG A 182 -12.01 3.82 -14.53
CA ARG A 182 -13.35 3.23 -14.43
C ARG A 182 -13.36 1.77 -14.85
N VAL A 183 -12.70 1.43 -15.97
CA VAL A 183 -12.62 0.05 -16.45
C VAL A 183 -11.89 -0.84 -15.44
N ILE A 184 -10.78 -0.39 -14.85
CA ILE A 184 -10.06 -1.15 -13.80
C ILE A 184 -10.99 -1.53 -12.65
N ARG A 185 -11.73 -0.55 -12.11
CA ARG A 185 -12.69 -0.81 -11.03
C ARG A 185 -13.85 -1.69 -11.48
N THR A 186 -14.30 -1.52 -12.72
CA THR A 186 -15.39 -2.33 -13.30
C THR A 186 -14.99 -3.79 -13.44
N VAL A 187 -13.77 -4.08 -13.92
CA VAL A 187 -13.24 -5.44 -14.01
C VAL A 187 -13.05 -6.03 -12.60
N ALA A 188 -12.43 -5.28 -11.68
CA ALA A 188 -12.22 -5.74 -10.31
C ALA A 188 -13.54 -6.08 -9.60
N ALA A 189 -14.59 -5.27 -9.76
CA ALA A 189 -15.90 -5.52 -9.15
C ALA A 189 -16.57 -6.82 -9.65
N ARG A 190 -16.19 -7.34 -10.82
CA ARG A 190 -16.70 -8.60 -11.39
C ARG A 190 -15.83 -9.81 -11.03
N SER A 191 -14.68 -9.61 -10.38
CA SER A 191 -13.66 -10.63 -10.18
C SER A 191 -13.26 -10.71 -8.70
N PRO A 192 -13.76 -11.68 -7.91
CA PRO A 192 -13.57 -11.72 -6.47
C PRO A 192 -12.11 -11.95 -6.02
N HIS A 193 -11.24 -12.43 -6.91
CA HIS A 193 -9.81 -12.58 -6.68
C HIS A 193 -9.01 -11.29 -6.93
N VAL A 194 -9.66 -10.19 -7.30
CA VAL A 194 -9.00 -8.93 -7.67
C VAL A 194 -9.13 -7.89 -6.57
N SER A 195 -8.03 -7.20 -6.30
CA SER A 195 -7.98 -5.99 -5.47
C SER A 195 -7.46 -4.81 -6.27
N VAL A 196 -7.80 -3.58 -5.87
CA VAL A 196 -7.38 -2.35 -6.55
C VAL A 196 -6.56 -1.47 -5.63
N LEU A 197 -5.39 -1.05 -6.10
CA LEU A 197 -4.55 -0.03 -5.47
C LEU A 197 -4.74 1.30 -6.21
N ASP A 198 -5.23 2.34 -5.51
CA ASP A 198 -5.58 3.62 -6.14
C ASP A 198 -4.37 4.54 -6.36
N TRP A 199 -3.44 4.11 -7.23
CA TRP A 199 -2.28 4.90 -7.62
C TRP A 199 -2.65 6.21 -8.32
N GLY A 200 -3.76 6.24 -9.07
CA GLY A 200 -4.28 7.45 -9.72
C GLY A 200 -4.46 8.62 -8.75
N SER A 201 -5.02 8.37 -7.57
CA SER A 201 -5.13 9.38 -6.50
C SER A 201 -3.82 9.58 -5.74
N ALA A 202 -3.09 8.50 -5.44
CA ALA A 202 -1.85 8.57 -4.68
C ALA A 202 -0.77 9.40 -5.38
N SER A 203 -0.72 9.31 -6.71
CA SER A 203 0.24 10.01 -7.56
C SER A 203 0.01 11.52 -7.65
N ALA A 204 -1.18 12.01 -7.31
CA ALA A 204 -1.50 13.44 -7.31
C ALA A 204 -0.87 14.21 -6.13
N GLN A 205 -0.21 13.53 -5.19
CA GLN A 205 0.46 14.18 -4.07
C GLN A 205 1.69 14.99 -4.52
N ASN A 206 1.89 16.13 -3.87
CA ASN A 206 2.98 17.05 -4.22
C ASN A 206 4.35 16.35 -4.19
N GLY A 207 5.12 16.48 -5.27
CA GLY A 207 6.48 15.92 -5.39
C GLY A 207 6.53 14.43 -5.74
N VAL A 208 5.39 13.75 -5.94
CA VAL A 208 5.34 12.34 -6.33
C VAL A 208 5.62 12.15 -7.83
N LEU A 209 5.13 13.05 -8.68
CA LEU A 209 5.35 12.98 -10.12
C LEU A 209 6.41 13.98 -10.56
N ASN A 210 7.14 13.63 -11.61
CA ASN A 210 8.08 14.53 -12.27
C ASN A 210 7.31 15.60 -13.09
N ARG A 211 8.03 16.37 -13.91
CA ARG A 211 7.45 17.45 -14.73
C ARG A 211 6.51 16.98 -15.84
N ASP A 212 6.58 15.71 -16.26
CA ASP A 212 5.69 15.17 -17.29
C ASP A 212 4.31 14.79 -16.75
N ASN A 213 4.13 14.84 -15.41
CA ASN A 213 2.90 14.48 -14.69
C ASN A 213 2.44 13.03 -14.90
N VAL A 214 3.33 12.14 -15.32
CA VAL A 214 3.09 10.72 -15.56
C VAL A 214 4.07 9.86 -14.78
N HIS A 215 5.37 10.13 -14.91
CA HIS A 215 6.40 9.28 -14.33
C HIS A 215 6.73 9.71 -12.89
N PRO A 216 6.92 8.75 -11.98
CA PRO A 216 7.25 9.07 -10.59
C PRO A 216 8.64 9.71 -10.46
N THR A 217 8.77 10.66 -9.53
CA THR A 217 10.08 11.06 -8.97
C THR A 217 10.71 9.91 -8.17
N GLU A 218 11.88 10.15 -7.58
CA GLU A 218 12.45 9.24 -6.59
C GLU A 218 11.47 8.95 -5.44
N ALA A 219 10.89 10.00 -4.87
CA ALA A 219 9.90 9.88 -3.80
C ALA A 219 8.61 9.20 -4.26
N GLY A 220 8.18 9.48 -5.49
CA GLY A 220 7.03 8.81 -6.07
C GLY A 220 7.27 7.33 -6.33
N ARG A 221 8.47 6.94 -6.78
CA ARG A 221 8.83 5.53 -6.93
C ARG A 221 8.88 4.82 -5.58
N ALA A 222 9.41 5.48 -4.54
CA ALA A 222 9.37 4.95 -3.18
C ALA A 222 7.93 4.76 -2.69
N LEU A 223 7.05 5.75 -2.93
CA LEU A 223 5.62 5.64 -2.62
C LEU A 223 4.96 4.48 -3.36
N LEU A 224 5.18 4.36 -4.67
CA LEU A 224 4.62 3.29 -5.50
C LEU A 224 5.01 1.91 -4.95
N VAL A 225 6.31 1.70 -4.72
CA VAL A 225 6.81 0.41 -4.23
C VAL A 225 6.28 0.10 -2.83
N ALA A 226 6.28 1.09 -1.92
CA ALA A 226 5.70 0.93 -0.58
C ALA A 226 4.21 0.58 -0.63
N SER A 227 3.47 1.18 -1.56
CA SER A 227 2.04 0.94 -1.75
C SER A 227 1.77 -0.46 -2.27
N ILE A 228 2.55 -0.92 -3.25
CA ILE A 228 2.47 -2.30 -3.74
C ILE A 228 2.87 -3.28 -2.64
N ALA A 229 3.94 -3.04 -1.90
CA ALA A 229 4.38 -3.91 -0.80
C ALA A 229 3.31 -4.02 0.30
N ALA A 230 2.66 -2.92 0.66
CA ALA A 230 1.55 -2.92 1.60
C ALA A 230 0.34 -3.72 1.08
N ALA A 231 -0.01 -3.56 -0.21
CA ALA A 231 -1.12 -4.25 -0.84
C ALA A 231 -0.89 -5.75 -1.08
N VAL A 232 0.37 -6.11 -1.33
CA VAL A 232 0.78 -7.49 -1.54
C VAL A 232 0.94 -8.23 -0.20
N GLY A 233 1.49 -7.56 0.81
CA GLY A 233 1.72 -8.11 2.14
C GLY A 233 2.83 -9.18 2.18
N THR A 234 2.91 -9.91 3.28
CA THR A 234 3.87 -11.02 3.46
C THR A 234 3.39 -12.26 2.68
N ALA A 235 4.31 -12.93 2.00
CA ALA A 235 4.03 -14.20 1.34
C ALA A 235 3.70 -15.29 2.36
N PRO A 236 2.80 -16.24 2.05
CA PRO A 236 2.40 -17.30 2.98
C PRO A 236 3.53 -18.29 3.30
N ALA A 237 4.53 -18.44 2.44
CA ALA A 237 5.62 -19.39 2.62
C ALA A 237 6.89 -19.01 1.86
N GLY A 238 8.01 -19.64 2.23
CA GLY A 238 9.24 -19.63 1.43
C GLY A 238 10.12 -18.41 1.58
N ALA A 239 11.35 -18.53 1.08
CA ALA A 239 12.28 -17.41 0.95
C ALA A 239 11.94 -16.61 -0.31
N GLY A 240 12.05 -15.29 -0.20
CA GLY A 240 11.89 -14.41 -1.36
C GLY A 240 13.08 -14.50 -2.31
N LYS A 241 12.85 -14.14 -3.57
CA LYS A 241 13.89 -14.10 -4.61
C LYS A 241 13.51 -13.12 -5.71
N CYS A 242 14.45 -12.31 -6.18
CA CYS A 242 14.24 -11.59 -7.44
C CYS A 242 14.50 -12.57 -8.60
N LEU A 243 13.45 -12.88 -9.36
CA LEU A 243 13.53 -13.73 -10.54
C LEU A 243 13.94 -12.89 -11.76
N PRO A 244 14.65 -13.48 -12.75
CA PRO A 244 15.01 -12.76 -13.96
C PRO A 244 13.75 -12.35 -14.75
N ALA A 245 13.77 -11.14 -15.30
CA ALA A 245 12.75 -10.68 -16.23
C ALA A 245 13.03 -11.24 -17.63
N LEU A 246 11.97 -11.59 -18.38
CA LEU A 246 12.06 -11.99 -19.78
C LEU A 246 11.82 -10.81 -20.72
N TYR A 247 11.03 -9.84 -20.28
CA TYR A 247 10.66 -8.63 -21.00
C TYR A 247 11.46 -7.43 -20.47
N THR A 248 12.42 -6.96 -21.27
CA THR A 248 13.36 -5.89 -20.92
C THR A 248 13.61 -4.91 -22.07
N ASP A 249 12.83 -4.99 -23.16
CA ASP A 249 12.95 -4.10 -24.30
C ASP A 249 12.23 -2.76 -24.05
N ASP A 250 13.02 -1.75 -23.70
CA ASP A 250 12.55 -0.37 -23.51
C ASP A 250 12.76 0.52 -24.77
N SER A 251 12.98 -0.09 -25.94
CA SER A 251 13.28 0.66 -27.17
C SER A 251 12.17 1.62 -27.62
N LEU A 252 10.92 1.40 -27.18
CA LEU A 252 9.77 2.23 -27.51
C LEU A 252 9.83 3.67 -26.97
N VAL A 253 10.77 3.99 -26.06
CA VAL A 253 10.91 5.33 -25.47
C VAL A 253 12.24 6.03 -25.78
N THR A 254 13.00 5.51 -26.75
CA THR A 254 14.37 5.96 -27.10
C THR A 254 14.51 7.37 -27.71
N GLY A 255 13.43 8.18 -27.75
CA GLY A 255 13.44 9.56 -28.27
C GLY A 255 12.98 10.65 -27.29
N ALA A 256 12.52 10.30 -26.10
CA ALA A 256 12.26 11.26 -25.02
C ALA A 256 13.53 11.42 -24.16
N ASP A 257 13.66 12.48 -23.37
CA ASP A 257 14.72 12.58 -22.35
C ASP A 257 14.68 11.31 -21.48
N PRO A 258 15.62 10.36 -21.65
CA PRO A 258 15.47 9.02 -21.10
C PRO A 258 15.35 9.04 -19.58
N GLY A 259 15.97 10.03 -18.93
CA GLY A 259 15.93 10.23 -17.49
C GLY A 259 14.57 10.70 -16.94
N SER A 260 13.67 11.19 -17.81
CA SER A 260 12.31 11.57 -17.42
C SER A 260 11.37 10.35 -17.37
N ILE A 261 11.57 9.36 -18.23
CA ILE A 261 10.68 8.19 -18.35
C ILE A 261 11.20 7.02 -17.52
N LEU A 262 12.50 6.71 -17.66
CA LEU A 262 13.15 5.61 -16.96
C LEU A 262 14.21 6.19 -16.02
N PRO A 263 14.23 5.76 -14.76
CA PRO A 263 15.09 6.40 -13.79
C PRO A 263 16.55 6.02 -14.02
N ALA A 264 17.43 7.01 -13.86
CA ALA A 264 18.87 6.79 -13.81
C ALA A 264 19.37 6.38 -12.40
N THR A 265 18.52 6.51 -11.38
CA THR A 265 18.90 6.33 -9.97
C THR A 265 18.22 5.13 -9.33
N THR A 266 18.92 4.49 -8.40
CA THR A 266 18.34 3.47 -7.52
C THR A 266 17.59 4.15 -6.38
N VAL A 267 16.42 3.62 -5.99
CA VAL A 267 15.68 4.07 -4.80
C VAL A 267 15.92 3.09 -3.67
N THR A 268 16.32 3.61 -2.52
CA THR A 268 16.29 2.86 -1.25
C THR A 268 15.05 3.27 -0.48
N LEU A 269 14.23 2.29 -0.10
CA LEU A 269 13.10 2.57 0.77
C LEU A 269 13.60 2.89 2.19
N PRO A 270 13.03 3.89 2.87
CA PRO A 270 13.25 4.08 4.30
C PRO A 270 12.85 2.82 5.06
N ALA A 271 13.64 2.42 6.05
CA ALA A 271 13.27 1.32 6.95
C ALA A 271 11.93 1.64 7.65
N GLY A 272 10.99 0.70 7.64
CA GLY A 272 9.76 0.79 8.43
C GLY A 272 8.45 1.06 7.66
N VAL A 273 8.37 0.83 6.33
CA VAL A 273 7.06 0.68 5.68
C VAL A 273 6.40 -0.59 6.22
N PRO A 274 5.30 -0.51 7.00
CA PRO A 274 4.69 -1.69 7.59
C PRO A 274 4.06 -2.53 6.48
N ALA A 275 4.51 -3.77 6.30
CA ALA A 275 3.74 -4.75 5.55
C ALA A 275 2.44 -5.00 6.33
N GLN A 276 1.30 -4.82 5.67
CA GLN A 276 0.02 -5.17 6.28
C GLN A 276 -0.12 -6.68 6.31
N GLY A 277 -0.37 -7.21 7.51
CA GLY A 277 -0.68 -8.63 7.70
C GLY A 277 0.26 -9.42 8.61
N ASP A 278 1.18 -8.80 9.35
CA ASP A 278 1.92 -9.52 10.41
C ASP A 278 1.18 -9.43 11.77
N PRO A 279 0.48 -10.49 12.22
CA PRO A 279 -0.09 -10.52 13.56
C PRO A 279 0.96 -10.56 14.70
N ARG A 280 2.26 -10.69 14.40
CA ARG A 280 3.33 -10.80 15.42
C ARG A 280 3.96 -9.47 15.84
N GLN A 281 3.64 -8.34 15.21
CA GLN A 281 4.24 -7.04 15.57
C GLN A 281 3.54 -6.27 16.71
N SER A 282 2.50 -6.83 17.34
CA SER A 282 1.92 -6.25 18.56
C SER A 282 2.67 -6.72 19.81
N THR A 283 3.91 -6.30 19.99
CA THR A 283 4.54 -6.27 21.33
C THR A 283 5.02 -4.86 21.62
N THR A 284 4.09 -4.01 22.06
CA THR A 284 4.44 -2.75 22.71
C THR A 284 5.11 -3.10 24.04
N THR A 285 6.43 -3.02 24.10
CA THR A 285 7.16 -2.99 25.36
C THR A 285 6.87 -1.65 26.02
N VAL A 286 5.95 -1.62 26.98
CA VAL A 286 5.77 -0.46 27.85
C VAL A 286 6.94 -0.48 28.83
N ALA A 287 7.92 0.39 28.59
CA ALA A 287 8.93 0.71 29.58
C ALA A 287 8.28 1.62 30.63
N ASP A 288 7.98 1.07 31.80
CA ASP A 288 7.59 1.87 32.97
C ASP A 288 8.80 2.70 33.43
N ALA A 289 8.71 4.01 33.21
CA ALA A 289 9.60 5.00 33.80
C ALA A 289 8.97 5.50 35.11
N ILE A 290 9.36 4.91 36.24
CA ILE A 290 9.22 5.52 37.56
C ILE A 290 10.56 5.38 38.30
N GLY A 291 11.23 6.51 38.53
CA GLY A 291 12.42 6.65 39.38
C GLY A 291 12.09 6.65 40.89
N PRO A 292 13.10 6.81 41.76
CA PRO A 292 13.52 5.75 42.67
C PRO A 292 12.99 5.91 44.10
N ALA A 293 12.74 4.78 44.78
CA ALA A 293 12.67 4.72 46.24
C ALA A 293 13.14 3.35 46.76
N THR A 294 14.36 3.36 47.31
CA THR A 294 14.82 2.61 48.50
C THR A 294 14.30 1.18 48.78
N GLY A 295 15.21 0.20 48.63
CA GLY A 295 15.53 -0.75 49.70
C GLY A 295 15.01 -2.20 49.61
N VAL A 296 15.96 -3.14 49.78
CA VAL A 296 15.85 -4.50 50.37
C VAL A 296 15.63 -5.68 49.38
N PRO A 297 16.28 -6.85 49.58
CA PRO A 297 16.98 -7.56 48.51
C PRO A 297 16.25 -8.76 47.88
N THR A 298 16.82 -9.18 46.75
CA THR A 298 16.45 -10.29 45.87
C THR A 298 16.54 -11.66 46.56
N VAL A 299 15.45 -12.43 46.48
CA VAL A 299 15.46 -13.89 46.68
C VAL A 299 15.34 -14.55 45.30
N ASN A 300 16.40 -15.26 44.90
CA ASN A 300 16.40 -16.13 43.74
C ASN A 300 15.66 -17.44 44.08
N THR A 301 14.60 -17.76 43.34
CA THR A 301 14.07 -19.13 43.26
C THR A 301 13.91 -19.53 41.79
N ALA A 302 14.79 -20.43 41.34
CA ALA A 302 14.67 -21.14 40.07
C ALA A 302 13.55 -22.19 40.18
N PRO A 303 12.80 -22.48 39.09
CA PRO A 303 11.90 -23.62 39.05
C PRO A 303 12.66 -24.90 38.69
N ALA A 304 12.55 -25.92 39.56
CA ALA A 304 12.96 -27.29 39.25
C ALA A 304 11.91 -27.96 38.36
N VAL A 305 12.33 -28.40 37.17
CA VAL A 305 11.57 -29.33 36.32
C VAL A 305 12.13 -30.72 36.55
N THR A 306 11.37 -31.58 37.21
CA THR A 306 11.64 -33.02 37.29
C THR A 306 10.75 -33.72 36.26
N SER A 307 11.34 -34.54 35.40
CA SER A 307 10.62 -35.37 34.43
C SER A 307 11.23 -36.77 34.37
N THR A 308 10.31 -37.75 34.43
CA THR A 308 10.39 -39.13 33.89
C THR A 308 11.33 -40.11 34.62
N VAL A 309 11.09 -41.42 34.72
CA VAL A 309 10.39 -42.40 33.85
C VAL A 309 9.85 -43.54 34.75
N ALA A 310 8.68 -44.09 34.41
CA ALA A 310 8.23 -45.40 34.86
C ALA A 310 8.73 -46.48 33.89
N THR A 311 9.29 -47.58 34.40
CA THR A 311 9.59 -48.80 33.64
C THR A 311 9.02 -50.02 34.36
N ALA A 312 8.51 -50.93 33.54
CA ALA A 312 7.78 -52.15 33.86
C ALA A 312 8.57 -53.16 34.71
N GLY A 313 7.81 -54.00 35.42
CA GLY A 313 8.25 -55.15 36.21
C GLY A 313 7.21 -55.52 37.25
#